data_AF-A0A7X2IES7-F1
#
_entry.id   AF-A0A7X2IES7-F1
#
_cell.length_a   1.000
_cell.length_b   1.000
_cell.length_c   1.000
_cell.angle_alpha   90.00
_cell.angle_beta   90.00
_cell.angle_gamma   90.00
#
_symmetry.space_group_name_H-M   'P 1'
#
loop_
_entity.id
_entity.type
_entity.pdbx_description
1 polymer ?
#
loop_
_entity_poly.entity_id
_entity_poly.type
_entity_poly.pdbx_seq_one_letter_code
_entity_poly.pdbx_strand_id
1 'polypeptide(L)'
;MKKLAAIGLCGALAVAGLVASASAYAHGRFYGGVVIGGPVWVPPPVYYPPPVYYPPPVYVERAPAPVYVEPQRQDYWYYCADSKSYYPYVQNCPSPWMKVVPNTPGVPGSKPPQ
;
A
#
# COMPACT_ATOMS: atom_id res chain seq x y z
N MET A 1 -86.30 35.06 -46.05
CA MET A 1 -84.92 35.63 -46.11
C MET A 1 -84.50 36.37 -44.82
N LYS A 2 -85.34 37.22 -44.19
CA LYS A 2 -84.98 37.97 -42.96
C LYS A 2 -84.63 37.09 -41.73
N LYS A 3 -85.21 35.90 -41.58
CA LYS A 3 -84.91 34.98 -40.46
C LYS A 3 -83.52 34.34 -40.54
N LEU A 4 -83.01 34.12 -41.75
CA LEU A 4 -81.67 33.54 -41.96
C LEU A 4 -80.55 34.56 -41.67
N ALA A 5 -80.78 35.83 -42.02
CA ALA A 5 -79.86 36.92 -41.69
C ALA A 5 -79.76 37.15 -40.16
N ALA A 6 -80.88 37.04 -39.44
CA ALA A 6 -80.89 37.19 -37.98
C ALA A 6 -80.11 36.05 -37.27
N ILE A 7 -80.25 34.81 -37.75
CA ILE A 7 -79.53 33.67 -37.17
C ILE A 7 -78.02 33.79 -37.44
N GLY A 8 -77.63 34.21 -38.65
CA GLY A 8 -76.21 34.46 -38.97
C GLY A 8 -75.59 35.57 -38.12
N LEU A 9 -76.33 36.66 -37.89
CA LEU A 9 -75.87 37.77 -37.05
C LEU A 9 -75.71 37.36 -35.57
N CYS A 10 -76.67 36.61 -35.02
CA CYS A 10 -76.59 36.10 -33.66
C CYS A 10 -75.43 35.10 -33.48
N GLY A 11 -75.21 34.23 -34.47
CA GLY A 11 -74.07 33.30 -34.46
C GLY A 11 -72.72 34.04 -34.45
N ALA A 12 -72.57 35.07 -35.30
CA ALA A 12 -71.36 35.87 -35.35
C ALA A 12 -71.10 36.63 -34.04
N LEU A 13 -72.15 37.20 -33.43
CA LEU A 13 -72.05 37.90 -32.14
C LEU A 13 -71.65 36.95 -30.99
N ALA A 14 -72.18 35.73 -30.97
CA ALA A 14 -71.83 34.74 -29.95
C ALA A 14 -70.36 34.30 -30.05
N VAL A 15 -69.84 34.10 -31.27
CA VAL A 15 -68.44 33.75 -31.50
C VAL A 15 -67.51 34.91 -31.12
N ALA A 16 -67.88 36.15 -31.44
CA ALA A 16 -67.10 37.33 -31.06
C ALA A 16 -67.02 37.51 -29.53
N GLY A 17 -68.12 37.26 -28.81
CA GLY A 17 -68.16 37.30 -27.33
C GLY A 17 -67.25 36.26 -26.67
N LEU A 18 -67.19 35.05 -27.21
CA LEU A 18 -66.29 34.00 -26.72
C LEU A 18 -64.81 34.35 -26.92
N VAL A 19 -64.43 34.95 -28.06
CA VAL A 19 -63.03 35.36 -28.33
C VAL A 19 -62.60 36.52 -27.43
N ALA A 20 -63.48 37.48 -27.15
CA ALA A 20 -63.19 38.60 -26.24
C ALA A 20 -63.01 38.16 -24.77
N SER A 21 -63.57 37.01 -24.39
CA SER A 21 -63.52 36.48 -23.02
C SER A 21 -62.18 35.83 -22.66
N ALA A 22 -61.38 35.44 -23.67
CA ALA A 22 -60.05 34.85 -23.45
C ALA A 22 -59.03 35.87 -22.93
N SER A 23 -59.22 37.15 -23.25
CA SER A 23 -58.30 38.25 -22.87
C SER A 23 -58.48 38.71 -21.41
N ALA A 24 -59.65 38.44 -20.82
CA ALA A 24 -60.00 38.87 -19.47
C ALA A 24 -59.41 37.98 -18.35
N TYR A 25 -58.79 36.84 -18.68
CA TYR A 25 -58.09 35.99 -17.70
C TYR A 25 -56.57 36.22 -17.67
N ALA A 26 -56.04 37.15 -18.47
CA ALA A 26 -54.62 37.50 -18.47
C ALA A 26 -54.29 38.66 -17.50
N HIS A 27 -54.99 38.77 -16.37
CA HIS A 27 -54.68 39.76 -15.34
C HIS A 27 -53.50 39.29 -14.48
N GLY A 28 -52.28 39.43 -15.00
CA GLY A 28 -51.07 39.43 -14.19
C GLY A 28 -51.05 40.66 -13.29
N ARG A 29 -51.09 40.48 -11.96
CA ARG A 29 -50.96 41.58 -10.99
C ARG A 29 -49.58 42.22 -11.14
N PHE A 30 -49.52 43.40 -11.75
CA PHE A 30 -48.28 44.18 -11.90
C PHE A 30 -48.07 45.03 -10.64
N TYR A 31 -47.26 44.52 -9.70
CA TYR A 31 -46.65 45.35 -8.66
C TYR A 31 -45.28 45.81 -9.18
N GLY A 32 -45.09 47.12 -9.31
CA GLY A 32 -44.00 47.74 -10.07
C GLY A 32 -42.60 47.27 -9.68
N GLY A 33 -42.07 46.33 -10.44
CA GLY A 33 -40.66 45.94 -10.41
C GLY A 33 -40.28 45.34 -11.77
N VAL A 34 -39.23 45.86 -12.39
CA VAL A 34 -38.61 45.20 -13.54
C VAL A 34 -37.84 44.01 -13.00
N VAL A 35 -38.35 42.80 -13.19
CA VAL A 35 -37.62 41.57 -12.85
C VAL A 35 -36.58 41.33 -13.95
N ILE A 36 -35.40 41.96 -13.84
CA ILE A 36 -34.25 41.62 -14.67
C ILE A 36 -33.48 40.50 -13.97
N GLY A 37 -33.64 39.28 -14.46
CA GLY A 37 -32.89 38.12 -14.01
C GLY A 37 -33.78 36.90 -13.80
N GLY A 38 -33.51 35.84 -14.55
CA GLY A 38 -34.03 34.51 -14.24
C GLY A 38 -33.45 33.98 -12.93
N PRO A 39 -33.92 32.82 -12.44
CA PRO A 39 -33.42 32.23 -11.22
C PRO A 39 -31.91 31.98 -11.32
N VAL A 40 -31.14 32.62 -10.44
CA VAL A 40 -29.69 32.42 -10.33
C VAL A 40 -29.45 31.07 -9.66
N TRP A 41 -28.96 30.10 -10.43
CA TRP A 41 -28.60 28.79 -9.90
C TRP A 41 -27.19 28.86 -9.32
N VAL A 42 -27.10 28.80 -7.98
CA VAL A 42 -25.81 28.78 -7.28
C VAL A 42 -25.49 27.33 -6.91
N PRO A 43 -24.36 26.77 -7.37
CA PRO A 43 -23.96 25.43 -6.98
C PRO A 43 -23.65 25.37 -5.48
N PRO A 44 -24.00 24.26 -4.81
CA PRO A 44 -23.67 24.06 -3.41
C PRO A 44 -22.14 24.01 -3.22
N PRO A 45 -21.63 24.48 -2.06
CA PRO A 45 -20.21 24.39 -1.76
C PRO A 45 -19.72 22.94 -1.75
N VAL A 46 -18.63 22.67 -2.45
CA VAL A 46 -17.99 21.35 -2.45
C VAL A 46 -17.06 21.27 -1.24
N TYR A 47 -17.33 20.34 -0.32
CA TYR A 47 -16.46 20.10 0.83
C TYR A 47 -15.51 18.94 0.55
N TYR A 48 -14.21 19.20 0.61
CA TYR A 48 -13.18 18.16 0.48
C TYR A 48 -12.69 17.73 1.86
N PRO A 49 -12.55 16.42 2.11
CA PRO A 49 -11.93 15.93 3.33
C PRO A 49 -10.45 16.35 3.37
N PRO A 50 -9.92 16.64 4.57
CA PRO A 50 -8.51 16.98 4.70
C PRO A 50 -7.63 15.76 4.33
N PRO A 51 -6.45 16.00 3.74
CA PRO A 51 -5.51 14.93 3.42
C PRO A 51 -5.03 14.22 4.69
N VAL A 52 -5.03 12.89 4.67
CA VAL A 52 -4.54 12.05 5.76
C VAL A 52 -3.05 11.81 5.57
N TYR A 53 -2.24 12.24 6.54
CA TYR A 53 -0.80 12.03 6.52
C TYR A 53 -0.42 10.80 7.33
N TYR A 54 0.30 9.86 6.71
CA TYR A 54 0.81 8.68 7.38
C TYR A 54 2.30 8.87 7.69
N PRO A 55 2.77 8.45 8.87
CA PRO A 55 4.19 8.47 9.17
C PRO A 55 4.93 7.45 8.28
N PRO A 56 6.18 7.73 7.90
CA PRO A 56 6.98 6.78 7.16
C PRO A 56 7.23 5.50 7.98
N PRO A 57 7.35 4.33 7.34
CA PRO A 57 7.67 3.10 8.04
C PRO A 57 9.06 3.18 8.67
N VAL A 58 9.17 2.73 9.92
CA VAL A 58 10.46 2.61 10.62
C VAL A 58 11.07 1.26 10.27
N TYR A 59 12.19 1.28 9.56
CA TYR A 59 12.96 0.07 9.26
C TYR A 59 13.87 -0.25 10.45
N VAL A 60 13.67 -1.42 11.05
CA VAL A 60 14.59 -1.95 12.08
C VAL A 60 15.64 -2.78 11.37
N GLU A 61 16.89 -2.33 11.43
CA GLU A 61 18.01 -3.09 10.92
C GLU A 61 18.21 -4.36 11.76
N ARG A 62 18.14 -5.52 11.11
CA ARG A 62 18.30 -6.80 11.78
C ARG A 62 19.78 -7.02 12.02
N ALA A 63 20.17 -7.23 13.29
CA ALA A 63 21.53 -7.59 13.63
C ALA A 63 21.97 -8.85 12.85
N PRO A 64 23.23 -8.92 12.38
CA PRO A 64 23.74 -10.09 11.70
C PRO A 64 23.68 -11.31 12.61
N ALA A 65 23.35 -12.47 12.04
CA ALA A 65 23.34 -13.73 12.79
C ALA A 65 24.73 -14.03 13.36
N PRO A 66 24.83 -14.56 14.59
CA PRO A 66 26.12 -14.97 15.15
C PRO A 66 26.71 -16.09 14.29
N VAL A 67 27.95 -15.91 13.84
CA VAL A 67 28.71 -16.93 13.14
C VAL A 67 29.22 -17.93 14.18
N TYR A 68 28.77 -19.18 14.09
CA TYR A 68 29.32 -20.28 14.89
C TYR A 68 30.69 -20.67 14.33
N VAL A 69 31.72 -20.57 15.17
CA VAL A 69 33.07 -21.07 14.87
C VAL A 69 33.21 -22.43 15.53
N GLU A 70 33.33 -23.49 14.74
CA GLU A 70 33.63 -24.82 15.26
C GLU A 70 35.03 -24.79 15.91
N PRO A 71 35.19 -25.27 17.16
CA PRO A 71 36.51 -25.41 17.74
C PRO A 71 37.35 -26.36 16.88
N GLN A 72 38.54 -25.89 16.46
CA GLN A 72 39.49 -26.70 15.70
C GLN A 72 39.72 -28.03 16.42
N ARG A 73 39.43 -29.16 15.77
CA ARG A 73 39.80 -30.48 16.27
C ARG A 73 41.31 -30.51 16.44
N GLN A 74 41.78 -30.54 17.68
CA GLN A 74 43.20 -30.64 18.00
C GLN A 74 43.60 -32.11 17.89
N ASP A 75 44.21 -32.49 16.79
CA ASP A 75 44.88 -33.78 16.66
C ASP A 75 46.23 -33.73 17.39
N TYR A 76 46.52 -34.74 18.20
CA TYR A 76 47.75 -34.81 19.01
C TYR A 76 48.61 -35.99 18.56
N TRP A 77 49.93 -35.78 18.53
CA TRP A 77 50.91 -36.86 18.40
C TRP A 77 51.44 -37.28 19.77
N TYR A 78 51.76 -38.56 19.93
CA TYR A 78 52.35 -39.09 21.15
C TYR A 78 53.82 -39.40 20.91
N TYR A 79 54.70 -38.70 21.60
CA TYR A 79 56.15 -38.83 21.51
C TYR A 79 56.73 -39.58 22.71
N CYS A 80 57.60 -40.54 22.44
CA CYS A 80 58.36 -41.26 23.45
C CYS A 80 59.76 -40.67 23.55
N ALA A 81 60.14 -40.18 24.73
CA ALA A 81 61.45 -39.59 24.97
C ALA A 81 62.59 -40.63 24.92
N ASP A 82 62.33 -41.85 25.40
CA ASP A 82 63.36 -42.90 25.51
C ASP A 82 63.80 -43.44 24.15
N SER A 83 62.84 -43.71 23.26
CA SER A 83 63.08 -44.20 21.90
C SER A 83 63.22 -43.08 20.87
N LYS A 84 63.00 -41.82 21.29
CA LYS A 84 63.00 -40.62 20.45
C LYS A 84 62.09 -40.72 19.22
N SER A 85 60.98 -41.43 19.35
CA SER A 85 60.07 -41.71 18.23
C SER A 85 58.61 -41.55 18.64
N TYR A 86 57.72 -41.51 17.65
CA TYR A 86 56.30 -41.30 17.85
C TYR A 86 55.50 -42.61 17.77
N TYR A 87 54.36 -42.67 18.43
CA TYR A 87 53.36 -43.71 18.17
C TYR A 87 52.81 -43.54 16.74
N PRO A 88 52.62 -44.59 15.92
CA PRO A 88 52.70 -46.03 16.24
C PRO A 88 54.06 -46.70 15.95
N TYR A 89 55.10 -45.94 15.59
CA TYR A 89 56.42 -46.52 15.25
C TYR A 89 57.05 -47.22 16.45
N VAL A 90 56.74 -46.73 17.64
CA VAL A 90 57.05 -47.38 18.91
C VAL A 90 55.74 -47.73 19.61
N GLN A 91 55.56 -49.00 19.93
CA GLN A 91 54.34 -49.50 20.58
C GLN A 91 54.39 -49.37 22.10
N ASN A 92 55.59 -49.45 22.70
CA ASN A 92 55.79 -49.39 24.14
C ASN A 92 56.84 -48.34 24.50
N CYS A 93 56.49 -47.40 25.38
CA CYS A 93 57.41 -46.40 25.92
C CYS A 93 57.57 -46.66 27.43
N PRO A 94 58.79 -46.88 27.94
CA PRO A 94 59.03 -47.01 29.38
C PRO A 94 58.62 -45.77 30.16
N SER A 95 58.83 -44.59 29.57
CA SER A 95 58.38 -43.29 30.09
C SER A 95 56.94 -42.94 29.66
N PRO A 96 56.24 -42.04 30.38
CA PRO A 96 54.94 -41.54 29.94
C PRO A 96 55.04 -40.83 28.59
N TRP A 97 54.07 -41.09 27.71
CA TRP A 97 53.99 -40.45 26.40
C TRP A 97 53.77 -38.94 26.50
N MET A 98 54.55 -38.16 25.75
CA MET A 98 54.38 -36.72 25.64
C MET A 98 53.45 -36.35 24.49
N LYS A 99 52.43 -35.52 24.77
CA LYS A 99 51.52 -35.00 23.75
C LYS A 99 52.15 -33.81 23.03
N VAL A 100 52.28 -33.90 21.71
CA VAL A 100 52.81 -32.85 20.85
C VAL A 100 51.70 -32.37 19.93
N VAL A 101 51.53 -31.05 19.85
CA VAL A 101 50.62 -30.42 18.89
C VAL A 101 51.32 -30.38 17.53
N PRO A 102 50.75 -30.97 16.47
CA PRO A 102 51.28 -30.87 15.12
C PRO A 102 51.40 -29.42 14.71
N ASN A 103 52.54 -29.03 14.13
CA ASN A 103 52.72 -27.70 13.54
C ASN A 103 52.05 -27.59 12.15
N THR A 104 51.24 -28.58 11.76
CA THR A 104 50.48 -28.58 10.51
C THR A 104 49.11 -27.96 10.78
N PRO A 105 48.81 -26.79 10.19
CA PRO A 105 47.49 -26.18 10.34
C PRO A 105 46.41 -27.10 9.76
N GLY A 106 45.52 -27.59 10.61
CA GLY A 106 44.19 -28.07 10.20
C GLY A 106 44.15 -29.33 9.33
N VAL A 107 45.10 -30.26 9.43
CA VAL A 107 44.99 -31.59 8.79
C VAL A 107 44.75 -32.67 9.84
N PRO A 108 43.48 -33.06 10.04
CA PRO A 108 43.15 -34.23 10.84
C PRO A 108 43.82 -35.49 10.31
N GLY A 109 44.52 -36.21 11.20
CA GLY A 109 45.23 -37.42 10.84
C GLY A 109 46.58 -37.22 10.14
N SER A 110 47.21 -36.04 10.26
CA SER A 110 48.60 -35.88 9.81
C SER A 110 49.53 -36.89 10.50
N LYS A 111 50.37 -37.58 9.71
CA LYS A 111 51.28 -38.61 10.21
C LYS A 111 52.40 -37.96 11.04
N PRO A 112 52.77 -38.51 12.20
CA PRO A 112 53.91 -38.00 12.96
C PRO A 112 55.22 -38.18 12.18
N PRO A 113 56.19 -37.27 12.40
CA PRO A 113 57.51 -37.37 11.78
C PRO A 113 58.21 -38.68 12.20
N GLN A 114 59.04 -39.18 11.28
CA GLN A 114 59.87 -40.38 11.48
C GLN A 114 61.14 -40.00 12.23
#